data_AF-A0A966R3P4-F1
#
_entry.id   AF-A0A966R3P4-F1
#
_cell.length_a   1.000
_cell.length_b   1.000
_cell.length_c   1.000
_cell.angle_alpha   90.00
_cell.angle_beta   90.00
_cell.angle_gamma   90.00
#
_symmetry.space_group_name_H-M   'P 1'
#
loop_
_entity.id
_entity.type
_entity.pdbx_description
1 polymer ?
#
loop_
_entity_poly.entity_id
_entity_poly.type
_entity_poly.pdbx_seq_one_letter_code
_entity_poly.pdbx_strand_id
1 'polypeptide(L)' 'FVCLLAAPEGIEYLQEFHPDVPIYTAAIDEKLNEKKYILPGLGDAGDRLFGTQ' A
#
# COMPACT_ATOMS: atom_id res chain seq x y z
N PHE A 1 12.18 1.38 -1.38
CA PHE A 1 10.85 2.02 -1.43
C PHE A 1 10.34 2.24 0.00
N VAL A 2 9.69 3.37 0.29
CA VAL A 2 9.14 3.67 1.62
C VAL A 2 7.67 4.08 1.49
N CYS A 3 6.79 3.47 2.28
CA CYS A 3 5.37 3.82 2.35
C CYS A 3 4.82 3.73 3.79
N LEU A 4 3.60 4.21 4.01
CA LEU A 4 2.95 4.14 5.32
C LEU A 4 2.25 2.79 5.55
N LEU A 5 1.50 2.33 4.54
CA LEU A 5 0.77 1.08 4.55
C LEU A 5 1.10 0.30 3.28
N ALA A 6 1.13 -1.02 3.39
CA ALA A 6 1.29 -1.93 2.27
C ALA A 6 0.33 -3.11 2.40
N ALA A 7 -0.16 -3.61 1.27
CA ALA A 7 -0.89 -4.88 1.20
C ALA A 7 0.04 -6.01 0.70
N PRO A 8 -0.17 -7.27 1.12
CA PRO A 8 0.68 -8.39 0.74
C PRO A 8 0.83 -8.55 -0.76
N GLU A 9 -0.26 -8.35 -1.52
CA GLU A 9 -0.28 -8.45 -2.99
C GLU A 9 0.63 -7.41 -3.64
N GLY A 10 0.73 -6.20 -3.06
CA GLY A 10 1.61 -5.14 -3.56
C GLY A 10 3.07 -5.39 -3.22
N ILE A 11 3.35 -5.99 -2.06
CA ILE A 11 4.71 -6.38 -1.65
C ILE A 11 5.24 -7.47 -2.58
N GLU A 12 4.46 -8.53 -2.79
CA GLU A 12 4.82 -9.66 -3.67
C GLU A 12 5.07 -9.18 -5.10
N TYR A 13 4.17 -8.35 -5.63
CA TYR A 13 4.33 -7.76 -6.95
C TYR A 13 5.63 -6.94 -7.06
N LEU A 14 5.90 -6.06 -6.09
CA LEU A 14 7.12 -5.25 -6.15
C LEU A 14 8.38 -6.10 -6.05
N GLN A 15 8.37 -7.16 -5.23
CA GLN A 15 9.50 -8.08 -5.09
C GLN A 15 9.71 -8.96 -6.33
N GLU A 16 8.65 -9.35 -7.03
CA GLU A 16 8.74 -10.13 -8.28
C GLU A 16 9.45 -9.33 -9.37
N PHE A 17 9.07 -8.06 -9.55
CA PHE A 17 9.61 -7.21 -10.62
C PHE A 17 10.90 -6.47 -10.22
N HIS A 18 11.10 -6.22 -8.92
CA HIS A 18 12.23 -5.46 -8.38
C HIS A 18 12.78 -6.11 -7.09
N PRO A 19 13.35 -7.33 -7.18
CA PRO A 19 13.82 -8.07 -6.01
C PRO A 19 15.00 -7.40 -5.27
N ASP A 20 15.69 -6.47 -5.94
CA ASP A 20 16.80 -5.68 -5.40
C ASP A 20 16.36 -4.46 -4.57
N VAL A 21 15.07 -4.11 -4.60
CA VAL A 21 14.55 -2.93 -3.92
C VAL A 21 14.07 -3.30 -2.51
N PRO A 22 14.71 -2.80 -1.43
CA PRO A 22 14.21 -3.01 -0.08
C PRO A 22 12.93 -2.19 0.16
N ILE A 23 11.96 -2.80 0.84
CA ILE A 23 10.66 -2.20 1.16
C ILE A 23 10.61 -1.90 2.65
N TYR A 24 10.33 -0.64 2.99
CA TYR A 24 10.11 -0.20 4.36
C TYR A 24 8.68 0.35 4.47
N THR A 25 7.88 -0.22 5.35
CA THR A 25 6.50 0.23 5.61
C THR A 25 6.25 0.31 7.10
N ALA A 26 5.37 1.21 7.54
CA ALA A 26 5.01 1.33 8.95
C ALA A 26 4.05 0.20 9.40
N ALA A 27 3.17 -0.26 8.51
CA ALA A 27 2.34 -1.44 8.74
C ALA A 27 2.04 -2.21 7.44
N ILE A 28 1.72 -3.49 7.60
CA ILE A 28 1.27 -4.41 6.55
C ILE A 28 -0.15 -4.83 6.92
N ASP A 29 -1.08 -4.54 6.03
CA ASP A 29 -2.51 -4.81 6.20
C ASP A 29 -2.93 -6.13 5.53
N GLU A 30 -4.21 -6.49 5.56
CA GLU A 30 -4.64 -7.84 5.22
C GLU A 30 -4.64 -8.13 3.71
N LYS A 31 -5.21 -7.22 2.91
CA LYS A 31 -5.45 -7.44 1.48
C LYS A 31 -5.89 -6.18 0.75
N LEU A 32 -5.96 -6.29 -0.57
CA LEU A 32 -6.69 -5.34 -1.40
C LEU A 32 -8.17 -5.76 -1.59
N ASN A 33 -9.07 -4.78 -1.65
CA ASN A 33 -10.46 -5.01 -2.08
C ASN A 33 -10.61 -4.92 -3.60
N GLU A 34 -11.83 -5.12 -4.11
CA GLU A 34 -12.14 -5.07 -5.55
C GLU A 34 -11.80 -3.72 -6.21
N LYS A 35 -11.88 -2.63 -5.44
CA LYS A 35 -11.52 -1.27 -5.86
C LYS A 35 -10.05 -0.93 -5.62
N LYS A 36 -9.22 -1.91 -5.23
CA LYS A 36 -7.79 -1.77 -4.95
C LYS A 36 -7.43 -0.87 -3.75
N TYR A 37 -8.36 -0.69 -2.82
CA TYR A 37 -8.01 -0.13 -1.51
C TYR A 37 -7.44 -1.21 -0.60
N ILE A 38 -6.45 -0.82 0.20
CA ILE A 38 -5.90 -1.62 1.29
C ILE A 38 -6.97 -1.77 2.39
N LEU A 39 -7.13 -2.97 2.95
CA LEU A 39 -8.05 -3.26 4.05
C LEU A 39 -7.29 -3.80 5.29
N PRO A 40 -7.54 -3.28 6.51
CA PRO A 40 -8.52 -2.22 6.83
C PRO A 40 -8.15 -0.84 6.27
N GLY A 41 -6.87 -0.55 6.06
CA GLY A 41 -6.35 0.61 5.36
C GLY A 41 -6.70 1.95 5.99
N LEU A 42 -6.55 3.01 5.18
CA LEU A 42 -6.90 4.38 5.58
C LEU A 42 -7.86 5.09 4.61
N GLY A 43 -8.35 4.41 3.58
CA GLY A 43 -9.09 5.01 2.47
C GLY A 43 -8.17 5.70 1.46
N ASP A 44 -8.63 6.80 0.85
CA ASP A 44 -7.80 7.59 -0.06
C ASP A 44 -6.82 8.47 0.74
N ALA A 45 -5.53 8.26 0.52
CA ALA A 45 -4.48 9.01 1.22
C ALA A 45 -4.41 10.48 0.77
N GLY A 46 -4.64 10.74 -0.52
CA GLY A 46 -4.58 12.08 -1.11
C GLY A 46 -5.73 12.94 -0.62
N ASP A 47 -6.95 12.42 -0.68
CA ASP A 47 -8.13 13.16 -0.22
C ASP A 47 -8.05 13.50 1.26
N ARG A 48 -7.52 12.58 2.08
CA ARG A 48 -7.33 12.82 3.51
C ARG A 48 -6.22 13.83 3.81
N LEU A 49 -5.19 13.90 2.98
CA LEU A 49 -4.07 14.81 3.17
C LEU A 49 -4.39 16.23 2.68
N PHE A 50 -5.12 16.35 1.57
CA PHE A 50 -5.35 17.63 0.89
C PHE A 50 -6.80 18.14 1.00
N GLY A 51 -7.72 17.34 1.56
CA GLY A 51 -9.13 17.72 1.71
C GLY A 51 -9.90 17.73 0.39
N THR A 52 -9.53 16.88 -0.57
CA THR A 52 -10.12 16.79 -1.91
C THR A 52 -11.20 15.70 -2.02
N GLN A 53 -11.84 15.60 -3.20
CA GLN A 53 -12.79 14.56 -3.61
C GLN A 53 -12.58 14.19 -5.08
#